data_AF-A0A813JU58-F1
#
_entry.id   AF-A0A813JU58-F1
#
_cell.length_a   1.000
_cell.length_b   1.000
_cell.length_c   1.000
_cell.angle_alpha   90.00
_cell.angle_beta   90.00
_cell.angle_gamma   90.00
#
_symmetry.space_group_name_H-M   'P 1'
#
loop_
_entity.id
_entity.type
_entity.pdbx_description
1 polymer ?
#
loop_
_entity_poly.entity_id
_entity_poly.type
_entity_poly.pdbx_seq_one_letter_code
_entity_poly.pdbx_strand_id
1 'polypeptide(L)'
;VAAAGVAASKRSCCGNPERGFSLASRFASVACAESSVEKPETHRHRSYEYLRLGNGLQVILASDPSCDKAAAALCVGVGRLHEPKGTPGLAHFCEHMLFLGTERFPDEAEYKRFLKGHGGKCNAATGDAYTCYAFDVAPDFLSGALDRFSQFFLAPLFAPSATEREINAVDSEHSMRITDDGRRSYAALLLDANVAHPLHWGSGNAKTLRDEPRARGSDAHREVLEFYRQHYSSEDMTLAVLGREPLPELRRLVAERFADVRATGRRALRGDAHGVDEPAVKPEDFPGLLLRVPSKDIRQLAFSWQLPQWQVPFFESKPGAYASFLLGHEGEGSLLSALKARGWGTSLHAGVDDFGCFSNFEVSATLTEAGLDHVEEVGALVFTYLRLIRATPVLPWVLDEMRQLREVRFRFADDQQPYNLVERLAKNLQNYPPQKVLAAPVKIPKPDAASSARLLRLLTAEGVRVELVGKRFAERCTSVDPWYGGQYCRERQLADGWHRAWSQDFGDATGSSEASLAAEAAAALGLRLPQPNPFVPEDLALLPPPQRLLGTSAPRELDAP
;
A
#
# COMPACT_ATOMS: atom_id res chain seq x y z
N VAL A 1 78.19 -0.26 21.31
CA VAL A 1 78.08 1.18 20.99
C VAL A 1 77.09 1.78 21.98
N ALA A 2 77.59 2.70 22.82
CA ALA A 2 76.98 3.58 23.84
C ALA A 2 75.50 3.30 24.25
N ALA A 3 75.18 2.90 25.48
CA ALA A 3 75.31 3.58 26.78
C ALA A 3 74.14 4.53 27.14
N ALA A 4 73.51 4.19 28.28
CA ALA A 4 72.81 5.04 29.27
C ALA A 4 71.59 5.88 28.82
N GLY A 5 70.55 6.08 29.64
CA GLY A 5 70.38 5.78 31.05
C GLY A 5 69.02 6.23 31.57
N VAL A 6 68.71 5.65 32.73
CA VAL A 6 67.57 5.74 33.64
C VAL A 6 67.29 7.17 34.16
N ALA A 7 66.02 7.54 34.38
CA ALA A 7 65.48 7.88 35.72
C ALA A 7 64.08 8.53 35.70
N ALA A 8 63.29 8.12 36.69
CA ALA A 8 61.89 8.46 36.96
C ALA A 8 61.70 9.81 37.70
N SER A 9 60.46 10.34 37.75
CA SER A 9 59.80 10.80 38.99
C SER A 9 58.52 11.66 38.79
N LYS A 10 57.44 11.21 39.46
CA LYS A 10 56.36 11.94 40.20
C LYS A 10 55.16 12.64 39.50
N ARG A 11 53.98 12.15 39.97
CA ARG A 11 52.58 12.63 40.10
C ARG A 11 52.28 14.14 40.02
N SER A 12 51.13 14.48 39.40
CA SER A 12 50.05 15.41 39.87
C SER A 12 49.01 15.59 38.75
N CYS A 13 47.77 15.08 38.88
CA CYS A 13 46.50 15.79 39.13
C CYS A 13 46.06 16.89 38.12
N CYS A 14 44.77 16.77 37.75
CA CYS A 14 43.84 17.77 37.19
C CYS A 14 43.75 17.91 35.65
N GLY A 15 42.51 17.81 35.14
CA GLY A 15 42.12 18.35 33.83
C GLY A 15 41.21 17.45 33.01
N ASN A 16 39.93 17.37 33.39
CA ASN A 16 38.85 16.82 32.58
C ASN A 16 38.66 17.70 31.33
N PRO A 17 38.70 17.21 30.07
CA PRO A 17 38.22 18.00 28.95
C PRO A 17 36.72 17.69 28.77
N GLU A 18 35.90 18.66 29.16
CA GLU A 18 34.50 18.73 28.77
C GLU A 18 34.40 18.53 27.24
N ARG A 19 33.75 17.45 26.84
CA ARG A 19 33.35 17.24 25.44
C ARG A 19 32.19 18.18 25.14
N GLY A 20 32.53 19.42 24.78
CA GLY A 20 31.63 20.27 24.02
C GLY A 20 31.38 19.66 22.65
N PHE A 21 30.32 18.86 22.52
CA PHE A 21 29.80 18.42 21.24
C PHE A 21 29.21 19.65 20.53
N SER A 22 30.01 20.29 19.67
CA SER A 22 29.56 21.32 18.76
C SER A 22 28.46 20.77 17.84
N LEU A 23 27.32 21.47 17.78
CA LEU A 23 26.20 21.23 16.85
C LEU A 23 26.65 21.09 15.39
N ALA A 24 27.80 21.68 15.00
CA ALA A 24 28.33 21.60 13.65
C ALA A 24 28.72 20.17 13.21
N SER A 25 29.04 19.28 14.14
CA SER A 25 29.41 17.88 13.84
C SER A 25 28.19 17.01 13.49
N ARG A 26 26.99 17.36 13.96
CA ARG A 26 25.73 16.61 13.67
C ARG A 26 25.24 16.79 12.22
N PHE A 27 25.75 17.78 11.50
CA PHE A 27 25.40 18.04 10.09
C PHE A 27 26.28 17.27 9.09
N ALA A 28 27.28 16.51 9.56
CA ALA A 28 28.14 15.72 8.70
C ALA A 28 27.35 14.58 8.02
N SER A 29 27.09 14.78 6.72
CA SER A 29 26.47 13.89 5.73
C SER A 29 24.94 13.91 5.56
N VAL A 30 24.30 15.09 5.62
CA VAL A 30 23.05 15.25 4.84
C VAL A 30 23.42 15.32 3.35
N ALA A 31 23.19 14.25 2.61
CA ALA A 31 23.25 14.30 1.16
C ALA A 31 21.93 14.92 0.66
N CYS A 32 21.91 16.25 0.48
CA CYS A 32 20.84 16.92 -0.25
C CYS A 32 21.04 16.64 -1.75
N ALA A 33 20.26 15.71 -2.29
CA ALA A 33 20.05 15.66 -3.73
C ALA A 33 18.95 16.66 -4.05
N GLU A 34 19.31 17.90 -4.38
CA GLU A 34 18.39 18.88 -4.97
C GLU A 34 17.90 18.32 -6.31
N SER A 35 16.79 17.61 -6.24
CA SER A 35 16.08 17.13 -7.41
C SER A 35 14.64 17.56 -7.23
N SER A 36 14.16 18.36 -8.17
CA SER A 36 12.81 18.91 -8.12
C SER A 36 11.79 17.78 -8.08
N VAL A 37 11.01 17.70 -7.00
CA VAL A 37 9.88 16.77 -6.92
C VAL A 37 8.81 17.21 -7.92
N GLU A 38 8.42 16.30 -8.80
CA GLU A 38 7.29 16.51 -9.71
C GLU A 38 6.00 16.62 -8.89
N LYS A 39 5.34 17.78 -8.97
CA LYS A 39 4.18 18.12 -8.13
C LYS A 39 2.98 18.57 -8.98
N PRO A 40 1.74 18.36 -8.51
CA PRO A 40 0.55 18.83 -9.20
C PRO A 40 0.43 20.36 -9.14
N GLU A 41 -0.37 20.95 -10.02
CA GLU A 41 -0.55 22.40 -10.13
C GLU A 41 -1.24 23.00 -8.90
N THR A 42 -2.07 22.20 -8.22
CA THR A 42 -2.67 22.55 -6.93
C THR A 42 -1.61 22.73 -5.82
N HIS A 43 -0.43 22.14 -5.96
CA HIS A 43 0.69 22.30 -5.02
C HIS A 43 1.67 23.42 -5.43
N ARG A 44 1.29 24.32 -6.34
CA ARG A 44 2.17 25.39 -6.85
C ARG A 44 2.84 26.25 -5.75
N HIS A 45 2.15 26.49 -4.64
CA HIS A 45 2.63 27.29 -3.51
C HIS A 45 3.40 26.49 -2.45
N ARG A 46 3.53 25.16 -2.61
CA ARG A 46 4.30 24.30 -1.72
C ARG A 46 5.69 24.04 -2.25
N SER A 47 6.68 24.02 -1.37
CA SER A 47 8.04 23.63 -1.69
C SER A 47 8.34 22.25 -1.16
N TYR A 48 9.00 21.41 -1.95
CA TYR A 48 9.38 20.06 -1.57
C TYR A 48 10.89 19.90 -1.60
N GLU A 49 11.43 19.15 -0.64
CA GLU A 49 12.84 18.78 -0.62
C GLU A 49 12.99 17.33 -0.18
N TYR A 50 13.75 16.55 -0.95
CA TYR A 50 14.23 15.25 -0.52
C TYR A 50 15.65 15.38 0.04
N LEU A 51 15.90 14.68 1.14
CA LEU A 51 17.25 14.50 1.68
C LEU A 51 17.40 13.11 2.28
N ARG A 52 18.66 12.70 2.44
CA ARG A 52 19.03 11.51 3.23
C ARG A 52 19.91 11.93 4.39
N LEU A 53 19.56 11.51 5.60
CA LEU A 53 20.39 11.73 6.80
C LEU A 53 21.60 10.79 6.79
N GLY A 54 22.63 11.10 7.59
CA GLY A 54 23.85 10.30 7.69
C GLY A 54 23.64 8.85 8.17
N ASN A 55 22.53 8.58 8.88
CA ASN A 55 22.12 7.23 9.29
C ASN A 55 21.33 6.47 8.21
N GLY A 56 21.19 7.02 7.00
CA GLY A 56 20.50 6.40 5.88
C GLY A 56 19.00 6.68 5.81
N LEU A 57 18.40 7.32 6.81
CA LEU A 57 16.98 7.69 6.83
C LEU A 57 16.65 8.59 5.63
N GLN A 58 15.63 8.19 4.88
CA GLN A 58 15.12 8.95 3.75
C GLN A 58 14.06 9.94 4.23
N VAL A 59 14.14 11.20 3.80
CA VAL A 59 13.23 12.25 4.25
C VAL A 59 12.69 13.03 3.07
N ILE A 60 11.39 13.30 3.06
CA ILE A 60 10.78 14.34 2.23
C ILE A 60 10.12 15.42 3.09
N LEU A 61 10.51 16.66 2.83
CA LEU A 61 9.97 17.85 3.48
C LEU A 61 8.99 18.54 2.53
N ALA A 62 7.89 19.04 3.09
CA ALA A 62 6.91 19.87 2.41
C ALA A 62 6.70 21.17 3.21
N SER A 63 7.17 22.28 2.67
CA SER A 63 6.92 23.61 3.25
C SER A 63 5.66 24.20 2.61
N ASP A 64 4.65 24.45 3.44
CA ASP A 64 3.39 25.08 3.07
C ASP A 64 3.06 26.19 4.09
N PRO A 65 3.44 27.45 3.81
CA PRO A 65 3.17 28.57 4.71
C PRO A 65 1.69 28.81 5.00
N SER A 66 0.79 28.25 4.17
CA SER A 66 -0.66 28.41 4.28
C SER A 66 -1.37 27.23 4.97
N CYS A 67 -0.65 26.19 5.42
CA CYS A 67 -1.31 25.02 5.98
C CYS A 67 -2.01 25.32 7.33
N ASP A 68 -3.19 24.74 7.52
CA ASP A 68 -3.95 24.83 8.79
C ASP A 68 -3.55 23.73 9.78
N LYS A 69 -2.84 22.70 9.30
CA LYS A 69 -2.26 21.62 10.09
C LYS A 69 -0.85 21.33 9.59
N ALA A 70 0.05 21.15 10.54
CA ALA A 70 1.31 20.48 10.28
C ALA A 70 1.12 18.98 10.48
N ALA A 71 1.94 18.16 9.82
CA ALA A 71 1.83 16.71 9.89
C ALA A 71 3.17 16.04 9.68
N ALA A 72 3.32 14.83 10.20
CA ALA A 72 4.43 13.97 9.83
C ALA A 72 4.00 12.50 9.78
N ALA A 73 4.70 11.73 8.96
CA ALA A 73 4.57 10.29 8.93
C ALA A 73 5.93 9.62 8.77
N LEU A 74 6.13 8.51 9.46
CA LEU A 74 7.30 7.66 9.30
C LEU A 74 6.82 6.25 8.97
N CYS A 75 7.26 5.73 7.83
CA CYS A 75 7.06 4.32 7.48
C CYS A 75 8.36 3.55 7.64
N VAL A 76 8.28 2.39 8.27
CA VAL A 76 9.34 1.38 8.34
C VAL A 76 9.02 0.35 7.25
N GLY A 77 9.99 0.00 6.41
CA GLY A 77 9.84 -1.03 5.35
C GLY A 77 9.79 -2.46 5.89
N VAL A 78 9.06 -2.66 6.99
CA VAL A 78 8.91 -3.90 7.75
C VAL A 78 7.45 -4.03 8.15
N GLY A 79 6.84 -5.16 7.83
CA GLY A 79 5.45 -5.47 8.14
C GLY A 79 5.27 -6.94 8.50
N ARG A 80 4.08 -7.47 8.21
CA ARG A 80 3.71 -8.87 8.52
C ARG A 80 4.65 -9.89 7.87
N LEU A 81 5.15 -9.64 6.67
CA LEU A 81 6.06 -10.54 5.94
C LEU A 81 7.43 -10.73 6.61
N HIS A 82 7.74 -9.90 7.62
CA HIS A 82 8.99 -9.97 8.39
C HIS A 82 8.80 -10.63 9.75
N GLU A 83 7.58 -11.03 10.11
CA GLU A 83 7.29 -11.67 11.39
C GLU A 83 7.99 -13.03 11.53
N PRO A 84 8.48 -13.38 12.73
CA PRO A 84 9.01 -14.71 12.97
C PRO A 84 7.92 -15.77 12.81
N LYS A 85 8.30 -16.94 12.29
CA LYS A 85 7.38 -18.09 12.21
C LYS A 85 6.84 -18.41 13.60
N GLY A 86 5.52 -18.51 13.71
CA GLY A 86 4.84 -18.85 14.96
C GLY A 86 4.36 -17.66 15.79
N THR A 87 4.63 -16.41 15.40
CA THR A 87 4.05 -15.23 16.08
C THR A 87 3.29 -14.30 15.13
N PRO A 88 2.26 -14.79 14.42
CA PRO A 88 1.37 -13.94 13.65
C PRO A 88 0.86 -12.71 14.42
N GLY A 89 1.01 -11.54 13.81
CA GLY A 89 0.60 -10.25 14.36
C GLY A 89 1.64 -9.56 15.23
N LEU A 90 2.88 -10.06 15.32
CA LEU A 90 3.94 -9.43 16.10
C LEU A 90 4.31 -8.03 15.58
N ALA A 91 4.27 -7.80 14.27
CA ALA A 91 4.54 -6.48 13.69
C ALA A 91 3.43 -5.49 14.06
N HIS A 92 2.17 -5.94 14.01
CA HIS A 92 1.03 -5.16 14.47
C HIS A 92 1.08 -4.89 15.97
N PHE A 93 1.48 -5.88 16.77
CA PHE A 93 1.68 -5.69 18.21
C PHE A 93 2.80 -4.70 18.51
N CYS A 94 3.92 -4.76 17.76
CA CYS A 94 4.99 -3.77 17.83
C CYS A 94 4.47 -2.35 17.56
N GLU A 95 3.59 -2.20 16.58
CA GLU A 95 2.93 -0.93 16.28
C GLU A 95 2.23 -0.34 17.50
N HIS A 96 1.39 -1.11 18.18
CA HIS A 96 0.65 -0.66 19.37
C HIS A 96 1.62 -0.25 20.48
N MET A 97 2.64 -1.07 20.73
CA MET A 97 3.57 -0.86 21.84
C MET A 97 4.40 0.44 21.71
N LEU A 98 4.65 0.96 20.51
CA LEU A 98 5.38 2.22 20.34
C LEU A 98 4.61 3.46 20.85
N PHE A 99 3.29 3.37 20.99
CA PHE A 99 2.50 4.48 21.53
C PHE A 99 2.56 4.60 23.07
N LEU A 100 3.18 3.63 23.76
CA LEU A 100 3.01 3.42 25.21
C LEU A 100 4.23 3.87 26.00
N GLY A 101 4.68 5.07 25.70
CA GLY A 101 5.76 5.71 26.42
C GLY A 101 7.15 5.38 25.88
N THR A 102 8.04 6.34 26.09
CA THR A 102 9.43 6.32 25.66
C THR A 102 10.30 6.83 26.81
N GLU A 103 11.62 6.60 26.77
CA GLU A 103 12.49 7.02 27.88
C GLU A 103 12.35 8.50 28.24
N ARG A 104 12.21 9.37 27.23
CA ARG A 104 12.05 10.82 27.43
C ARG A 104 10.61 11.25 27.77
N PHE A 105 9.62 10.48 27.32
CA PHE A 105 8.20 10.73 27.59
C PHE A 105 7.56 9.44 28.12
N PRO A 106 7.78 9.09 29.40
CA PRO A 106 7.44 7.77 29.94
C PRO A 106 5.95 7.57 30.23
N ASP A 107 5.17 8.64 30.34
CA ASP A 107 3.71 8.55 30.48
C ASP A 107 3.09 8.03 29.17
N GLU A 108 2.45 6.86 29.23
CA GLU A 108 1.80 6.19 28.10
C GLU A 108 0.77 7.09 27.39
N ALA A 109 0.13 8.02 28.10
CA ALA A 109 -0.87 8.91 27.52
C ALA A 109 -0.26 10.19 26.92
N GLU A 110 1.03 10.49 27.15
CA GLU A 110 1.64 11.78 26.85
C GLU A 110 1.52 12.16 25.37
N TYR A 111 1.86 11.25 24.45
CA TYR A 111 1.81 11.54 23.02
C TYR A 111 0.39 11.82 22.53
N LYS A 112 -0.57 10.94 22.87
CA LYS A 112 -1.98 11.08 22.48
C LYS A 112 -2.61 12.33 23.11
N ARG A 113 -2.29 12.61 24.38
CA ARG A 113 -2.76 13.81 25.11
C ARG A 113 -2.20 15.09 24.50
N PHE A 114 -0.91 15.12 24.16
CA PHE A 114 -0.28 16.26 23.51
C PHE A 114 -0.95 16.57 22.17
N LEU A 115 -1.13 15.58 21.30
CA LEU A 115 -1.77 15.81 20.01
C LEU A 115 -3.22 16.30 20.18
N LYS A 116 -4.03 15.61 20.99
CA LYS A 116 -5.42 15.99 21.23
C LYS A 116 -5.55 17.40 21.81
N GLY A 117 -4.66 17.78 22.73
CA GLY A 117 -4.61 19.11 23.34
C GLY A 117 -4.26 20.23 22.37
N HIS A 118 -3.59 19.92 21.25
CA HIS A 118 -3.17 20.87 20.22
C HIS A 118 -3.90 20.63 18.89
N GLY A 119 -5.14 20.11 18.97
CA GLY A 119 -6.04 19.90 17.83
C GLY A 119 -5.57 18.85 16.83
N GLY A 120 -4.62 18.01 17.20
CA GLY A 120 -4.07 16.95 16.36
C GLY A 120 -4.69 15.59 16.60
N LYS A 121 -4.39 14.65 15.69
CA LYS A 121 -4.66 13.21 15.82
C LYS A 121 -3.44 12.40 15.41
N CYS A 122 -3.41 11.14 15.80
CA CYS A 122 -2.45 10.15 15.30
C CYS A 122 -3.14 8.85 14.94
N ASN A 123 -2.49 8.08 14.07
CA ASN A 123 -2.81 6.68 13.84
C ASN A 123 -1.56 5.96 13.33
N ALA A 124 -1.66 4.64 13.20
CA ALA A 124 -0.68 3.84 12.48
C ALA A 124 -1.37 2.72 11.70
N ALA A 125 -0.62 2.08 10.81
CA ALA A 125 -1.09 0.93 10.04
C ALA A 125 0.07 -0.01 9.67
N THR A 126 -0.10 -1.28 10.02
CA THR A 126 0.76 -2.40 9.63
C THR A 126 0.17 -3.09 8.41
N GLY A 127 0.87 -2.94 7.28
CA GLY A 127 0.65 -3.68 6.05
C GLY A 127 1.54 -4.93 5.97
N ASP A 128 1.56 -5.56 4.80
CA ASP A 128 2.33 -6.80 4.62
C ASP A 128 3.84 -6.53 4.61
N ALA A 129 4.29 -5.46 3.94
CA ALA A 129 5.71 -5.11 3.82
C ALA A 129 6.11 -3.78 4.49
N TYR A 130 5.21 -3.15 5.26
CA TYR A 130 5.50 -1.88 5.94
C TYR A 130 4.68 -1.70 7.22
N THR A 131 5.16 -0.82 8.09
CA THR A 131 4.41 -0.27 9.23
C THR A 131 4.55 1.24 9.19
N CYS A 132 3.45 1.98 9.15
CA CYS A 132 3.49 3.44 9.02
C CYS A 132 2.75 4.15 10.14
N TYR A 133 3.42 5.11 10.76
CA TYR A 133 2.90 5.93 11.85
C TYR A 133 2.73 7.36 11.36
N ALA A 134 1.61 8.00 11.65
CA ALA A 134 1.33 9.35 11.20
C ALA A 134 0.60 10.18 12.25
N PHE A 135 0.85 11.48 12.26
CA PHE A 135 0.10 12.45 13.03
C PHE A 135 -0.13 13.75 12.26
N ASP A 136 -1.15 14.49 12.68
CA ASP A 136 -1.28 15.92 12.41
C ASP A 136 -1.38 16.70 13.72
N VAL A 137 -1.12 18.00 13.67
CA VAL A 137 -1.18 18.91 14.82
C VAL A 137 -1.36 20.35 14.32
N ALA A 138 -1.82 21.25 15.19
CA ALA A 138 -1.75 22.68 14.89
C ALA A 138 -0.29 23.11 14.60
N PRO A 139 -0.04 23.95 13.56
CA PRO A 139 1.31 24.21 13.05
C PRO A 139 2.35 24.62 14.10
N ASP A 140 1.98 25.50 15.03
CA ASP A 140 2.87 26.02 16.07
C ASP A 140 3.42 24.93 17.02
N PHE A 141 2.81 23.74 17.02
CA PHE A 141 3.18 22.61 17.87
C PHE A 141 3.90 21.48 17.14
N LEU A 142 4.25 21.66 15.85
CA LEU A 142 4.95 20.65 15.04
C LEU A 142 6.26 20.20 15.71
N SER A 143 7.08 21.15 16.17
CA SER A 143 8.35 20.87 16.83
C SER A 143 8.20 19.97 18.06
N GLY A 144 7.15 20.20 18.88
CA GLY A 144 6.86 19.40 20.08
C GLY A 144 6.25 18.03 19.78
N ALA A 145 5.46 17.94 18.70
CA ALA A 145 4.92 16.67 18.22
C ALA A 145 6.02 15.77 17.62
N LEU A 146 6.89 16.33 16.77
CA LEU A 146 8.04 15.63 16.21
C LEU A 146 9.00 15.12 17.28
N ASP A 147 9.20 15.89 18.36
CA ASP A 147 10.09 15.50 19.46
C ASP A 147 9.61 14.24 20.19
N ARG A 148 8.29 14.15 20.43
CA ARG A 148 7.68 12.94 21.01
C ARG A 148 7.65 11.79 20.01
N PHE A 149 7.29 12.09 18.76
CA PHE A 149 7.18 11.10 17.69
C PHE A 149 8.52 10.42 17.38
N SER A 150 9.63 11.16 17.37
CA SER A 150 10.95 10.58 17.08
C SER A 150 11.38 9.57 18.15
N GLN A 151 10.92 9.71 19.39
CA GLN A 151 11.28 8.79 20.48
C GLN A 151 10.77 7.36 20.25
N PHE A 152 9.71 7.17 19.45
CA PHE A 152 9.21 5.84 19.07
C PHE A 152 10.30 5.00 18.39
N PHE A 153 11.21 5.68 17.67
CA PHE A 153 12.26 5.07 16.86
C PHE A 153 13.64 5.15 17.51
N LEU A 154 13.75 5.86 18.65
CA LEU A 154 15.00 6.02 19.40
C LEU A 154 15.04 5.12 20.63
N ALA A 155 14.05 5.27 21.51
CA ALA A 155 14.05 4.67 22.84
C ALA A 155 12.63 4.41 23.38
N PRO A 156 11.83 3.56 22.70
CA PRO A 156 10.55 3.09 23.23
C PRO A 156 10.75 2.21 24.46
N LEU A 157 9.87 2.35 25.46
CA LEU A 157 10.00 1.61 26.72
C LEU A 157 9.63 0.13 26.58
N PHE A 158 8.66 -0.19 25.72
CA PHE A 158 8.01 -1.49 25.67
C PHE A 158 7.70 -1.98 27.09
N ALA A 159 6.96 -1.20 27.89
CA ALA A 159 6.78 -1.50 29.30
C ALA A 159 6.17 -2.91 29.50
N PRO A 160 6.81 -3.82 30.26
CA PRO A 160 6.28 -5.18 30.46
C PRO A 160 4.87 -5.19 31.06
N SER A 161 4.55 -4.18 31.87
CA SER A 161 3.23 -3.98 32.48
C SER A 161 2.12 -3.66 31.49
N ALA A 162 2.45 -3.13 30.30
CA ALA A 162 1.47 -2.80 29.27
C ALA A 162 1.15 -4.00 28.37
N THR A 163 2.10 -4.94 28.21
CA THR A 163 2.02 -6.07 27.26
C THR A 163 0.67 -6.78 27.27
N GLU A 164 0.20 -7.24 28.44
CA GLU A 164 -1.06 -8.00 28.52
C GLU A 164 -2.29 -7.16 28.16
N ARG A 165 -2.31 -5.87 28.53
CA ARG A 165 -3.43 -4.98 28.17
C ARG A 165 -3.50 -4.78 26.66
N GLU A 166 -2.36 -4.64 26.01
CA GLU A 166 -2.30 -4.36 24.58
C GLU A 166 -2.51 -5.60 23.73
N ILE A 167 -2.11 -6.78 24.21
CA ILE A 167 -2.55 -8.05 23.59
C ILE A 167 -4.08 -8.13 23.59
N ASN A 168 -4.73 -7.75 24.69
CA ASN A 168 -6.20 -7.72 24.75
C ASN A 168 -6.80 -6.63 23.84
N ALA A 169 -6.10 -5.52 23.60
CA ALA A 169 -6.52 -4.49 22.65
C ALA A 169 -6.48 -5.01 21.21
N VAL A 170 -5.38 -5.67 20.82
CA VAL A 170 -5.25 -6.34 19.50
C VAL A 170 -6.31 -7.44 19.33
N ASP A 171 -6.55 -8.25 20.37
CA ASP A 171 -7.59 -9.28 20.36
C ASP A 171 -9.01 -8.69 20.20
N SER A 172 -9.28 -7.56 20.86
CA SER A 172 -10.53 -6.82 20.71
C SER A 172 -10.70 -6.26 19.30
N GLU A 173 -9.64 -5.68 18.72
CA GLU A 173 -9.65 -5.21 17.33
C GLU A 173 -9.98 -6.34 16.35
N HIS A 174 -9.31 -7.49 16.51
CA HIS A 174 -9.60 -8.67 15.72
C HIS A 174 -11.05 -9.14 15.89
N SER A 175 -11.54 -9.19 17.13
CA SER A 175 -12.92 -9.61 17.47
C SER A 175 -13.98 -8.72 16.81
N MET A 176 -13.76 -7.40 16.79
CA MET A 176 -14.65 -6.44 16.11
C MET A 176 -14.69 -6.63 14.58
N ARG A 177 -13.72 -7.34 14.00
CA ARG A 177 -13.59 -7.59 12.56
C ARG A 177 -13.93 -9.02 12.15
N ILE A 178 -14.37 -9.88 13.07
CA ILE A 178 -14.73 -11.28 12.79
C ILE A 178 -15.75 -11.40 11.66
N THR A 179 -16.71 -10.47 11.55
CA THR A 179 -17.78 -10.49 10.54
C THR A 179 -17.48 -9.63 9.31
N ASP A 180 -16.30 -9.02 9.21
CA ASP A 180 -15.90 -8.19 8.08
C ASP A 180 -15.63 -9.05 6.84
N ASP A 181 -16.52 -8.97 5.84
CA ASP A 181 -16.42 -9.76 4.60
C ASP A 181 -15.16 -9.48 3.79
N GLY A 182 -14.57 -8.28 3.89
CA GLY A 182 -13.31 -7.95 3.23
C GLY A 182 -12.12 -8.66 3.90
N ARG A 183 -12.08 -8.67 5.23
CA ARG A 183 -11.09 -9.44 5.99
C ARG A 183 -11.23 -10.95 5.75
N ARG A 184 -12.47 -11.46 5.64
CA ARG A 184 -12.75 -12.86 5.30
C ARG A 184 -12.34 -13.22 3.88
N SER A 185 -12.45 -12.30 2.92
CA SER A 185 -11.92 -12.52 1.56
C SER A 185 -10.38 -12.58 1.55
N TYR A 186 -9.69 -11.73 2.32
CA TYR A 186 -8.24 -11.87 2.51
C TYR A 186 -7.87 -13.20 3.19
N ALA A 187 -8.62 -13.62 4.21
CA ALA A 187 -8.43 -14.93 4.84
C ALA A 187 -8.64 -16.09 3.85
N ALA A 188 -9.60 -15.97 2.94
CA ALA A 188 -9.83 -16.93 1.86
C ALA A 188 -8.59 -17.09 0.96
N LEU A 189 -7.93 -15.98 0.57
CA LEU A 189 -6.66 -16.03 -0.16
C LEU A 189 -5.59 -16.83 0.61
N LEU A 190 -5.54 -16.67 1.93
CA LEU A 190 -4.56 -17.32 2.81
C LEU A 190 -4.82 -18.80 3.05
N LEU A 191 -6.04 -19.29 2.83
CA LEU A 191 -6.30 -20.73 2.94
C LEU A 191 -5.41 -21.49 1.96
N ASP A 192 -5.22 -20.97 0.74
CA ASP A 192 -4.41 -21.60 -0.32
C ASP A 192 -2.92 -21.21 -0.22
N ALA A 193 -2.54 -20.42 0.78
CA ALA A 193 -1.17 -19.95 0.88
C ALA A 193 -0.20 -21.12 1.12
N ASN A 194 0.90 -21.11 0.37
CA ASN A 194 2.01 -22.02 0.58
C ASN A 194 2.64 -21.72 1.95
N VAL A 195 2.57 -22.67 2.88
CA VAL A 195 3.13 -22.54 4.24
C VAL A 195 4.65 -22.28 4.28
N ALA A 196 5.35 -22.56 3.18
CA ALA A 196 6.77 -22.26 3.03
C ALA A 196 7.02 -20.78 2.64
N HIS A 197 6.03 -20.13 2.01
CA HIS A 197 6.07 -18.73 1.64
C HIS A 197 5.82 -17.81 2.86
N PRO A 198 6.39 -16.59 2.92
CA PRO A 198 6.18 -15.67 4.05
C PRO A 198 4.77 -15.11 4.21
N LEU A 199 3.89 -15.27 3.22
CA LEU A 199 2.50 -14.79 3.29
C LEU A 199 1.72 -15.59 4.35
N HIS A 200 1.17 -14.87 5.34
CA HIS A 200 0.32 -15.45 6.37
C HIS A 200 -0.66 -14.42 6.93
N TRP A 201 -1.61 -14.89 7.74
CA TRP A 201 -2.48 -14.00 8.49
C TRP A 201 -1.67 -13.29 9.56
N GLY A 202 -1.66 -11.95 9.59
CA GLY A 202 -0.85 -11.18 10.53
C GLY A 202 -1.63 -10.08 11.25
N SER A 203 -2.92 -10.29 11.53
CA SER A 203 -3.65 -9.33 12.39
C SER A 203 -3.29 -9.49 13.86
N GLY A 204 -2.98 -10.72 14.28
CA GLY A 204 -2.72 -11.06 15.68
C GLY A 204 -3.99 -11.15 16.52
N ASN A 205 -3.93 -11.95 17.57
CA ASN A 205 -4.94 -12.04 18.60
C ASN A 205 -4.32 -12.62 19.89
N ALA A 206 -5.11 -12.80 20.94
CA ALA A 206 -4.58 -13.31 22.19
C ALA A 206 -4.00 -14.74 22.06
N LYS A 207 -4.53 -15.56 21.15
CA LYS A 207 -3.99 -16.89 20.89
C LYS A 207 -2.55 -16.82 20.36
N THR A 208 -2.31 -16.01 19.33
CA THR A 208 -0.99 -15.95 18.64
C THR A 208 0.04 -15.10 19.38
N LEU A 209 -0.39 -14.13 20.18
CA LEU A 209 0.49 -13.22 20.92
C LEU A 209 0.70 -13.61 22.39
N ARG A 210 -0.17 -14.43 22.99
CA ARG A 210 -0.03 -14.84 24.40
C ARG A 210 0.04 -16.34 24.56
N ASP A 211 -0.98 -17.06 24.09
CA ASP A 211 -1.15 -18.46 24.47
C ASP A 211 -0.13 -19.36 23.75
N GLU A 212 0.06 -19.18 22.44
CA GLU A 212 1.03 -19.93 21.63
C GLU A 212 2.49 -19.63 22.02
N PRO A 213 2.92 -18.35 22.18
CA PRO A 213 4.26 -18.04 22.69
C PRO A 213 4.55 -18.67 24.06
N ARG A 214 3.61 -18.60 25.01
CA ARG A 214 3.78 -19.21 26.34
C ARG A 214 3.90 -20.73 26.26
N ALA A 215 3.09 -21.37 25.42
CA ALA A 215 3.13 -22.83 25.23
C ALA A 215 4.48 -23.34 24.71
N ARG A 216 5.21 -22.51 23.93
CA ARG A 216 6.58 -22.82 23.45
C ARG A 216 7.70 -22.27 24.35
N GLY A 217 7.39 -21.76 25.54
CA GLY A 217 8.37 -21.25 26.49
C GLY A 217 8.96 -19.88 26.15
N SER A 218 8.22 -19.07 25.38
CA SER A 218 8.55 -17.69 25.05
C SER A 218 7.46 -16.73 25.58
N ASP A 219 7.62 -15.44 25.35
CA ASP A 219 6.60 -14.43 25.61
C ASP A 219 6.65 -13.31 24.56
N ALA A 220 5.50 -12.68 24.27
CA ALA A 220 5.42 -11.64 23.26
C ALA A 220 6.22 -10.38 23.58
N HIS A 221 6.48 -10.09 24.87
CA HIS A 221 7.27 -8.92 25.26
C HIS A 221 8.72 -9.06 24.81
N ARG A 222 9.32 -10.22 25.06
CA ARG A 222 10.66 -10.54 24.57
C ARG A 222 10.70 -10.54 23.05
N GLU A 223 9.74 -11.20 22.40
CA GLU A 223 9.73 -11.31 20.94
C GLU A 223 9.54 -9.96 20.24
N VAL A 224 8.69 -9.07 20.76
CA VAL A 224 8.48 -7.74 20.18
C VAL A 224 9.72 -6.85 20.34
N LEU A 225 10.43 -6.96 21.47
CA LEU A 225 11.71 -6.29 21.69
C LEU A 225 12.78 -6.78 20.72
N GLU A 226 12.88 -8.08 20.51
CA GLU A 226 13.80 -8.67 19.54
C GLU A 226 13.44 -8.24 18.11
N PHE A 227 12.15 -8.26 17.74
CA PHE A 227 11.65 -7.81 16.45
C PHE A 227 12.00 -6.34 16.19
N TYR A 228 11.69 -5.44 17.14
CA TYR A 228 12.06 -4.02 17.04
C TYR A 228 13.58 -3.86 16.90
N ARG A 229 14.37 -4.56 17.73
CA ARG A 229 15.84 -4.48 17.68
C ARG A 229 16.42 -4.98 16.36
N GLN A 230 15.80 -5.96 15.72
CA GLN A 230 16.29 -6.52 14.46
C GLN A 230 15.85 -5.69 13.25
N HIS A 231 14.63 -5.18 13.26
CA HIS A 231 13.98 -4.66 12.05
C HIS A 231 13.79 -3.13 12.03
N TYR A 232 13.69 -2.46 13.19
CA TYR A 232 13.54 -1.00 13.23
C TYR A 232 14.92 -0.35 13.06
N SER A 233 15.27 -0.14 11.79
CA SER A 233 16.52 0.44 11.29
C SER A 233 16.22 1.71 10.49
N SER A 234 16.93 2.81 10.75
CA SER A 234 16.80 4.07 10.00
C SER A 234 17.00 3.90 8.50
N GLU A 235 17.84 2.94 8.10
CA GLU A 235 18.09 2.61 6.70
C GLU A 235 16.84 2.17 5.94
N ASP A 236 15.91 1.48 6.61
CA ASP A 236 14.65 0.98 6.02
C ASP A 236 13.47 1.94 6.26
N MET A 237 13.74 3.11 6.84
CA MET A 237 12.74 4.09 7.18
C MET A 237 12.65 5.22 6.15
N THR A 238 11.44 5.75 6.01
CA THR A 238 11.12 6.93 5.20
C THR A 238 10.24 7.86 6.01
N LEU A 239 10.63 9.12 6.11
CA LEU A 239 9.95 10.17 6.86
C LEU A 239 9.40 11.23 5.89
N ALA A 240 8.16 11.63 6.09
CA ALA A 240 7.57 12.80 5.45
C ALA A 240 7.18 13.83 6.53
N VAL A 241 7.53 15.09 6.35
CA VAL A 241 7.15 16.19 7.27
C VAL A 241 6.58 17.35 6.46
N LEU A 242 5.41 17.84 6.89
CA LEU A 242 4.76 19.03 6.35
C LEU A 242 4.55 20.06 7.46
N GLY A 243 5.00 21.30 7.22
CA GLY A 243 4.85 22.41 8.15
C GLY A 243 4.79 23.77 7.46
N ARG A 244 4.56 24.82 8.25
CA ARG A 244 4.62 26.22 7.78
C ARG A 244 6.06 26.70 7.63
N GLU A 245 6.95 26.07 8.37
CA GLU A 245 8.36 26.39 8.46
C GLU A 245 9.02 26.30 7.08
N PRO A 246 9.97 27.19 6.75
CA PRO A 246 10.80 27.08 5.56
C PRO A 246 11.57 25.75 5.55
N LEU A 247 11.89 25.25 4.35
CA LEU A 247 12.63 24.00 4.17
C LEU A 247 13.91 23.88 5.04
N PRO A 248 14.77 24.93 5.18
CA PRO A 248 15.94 24.86 6.05
C PRO A 248 15.61 24.61 7.53
N GLU A 249 14.49 25.14 8.02
CA GLU A 249 14.05 24.94 9.39
C GLU A 249 13.47 23.54 9.59
N LEU A 250 12.63 23.05 8.66
CA LEU A 250 12.17 21.67 8.67
C LEU A 250 13.35 20.68 8.64
N ARG A 251 14.38 20.96 7.84
CA ARG A 251 15.61 20.17 7.77
C ARG A 251 16.30 20.09 9.13
N ARG A 252 16.44 21.23 9.82
CA ARG A 252 17.01 21.30 11.18
C ARG A 252 16.18 20.48 12.17
N LEU A 253 14.84 20.67 12.19
CA LEU A 253 13.94 19.96 13.11
C LEU A 253 14.06 18.44 12.95
N VAL A 254 14.14 17.95 11.72
CA VAL A 254 14.31 16.53 11.42
C VAL A 254 15.71 16.04 11.82
N ALA A 255 16.77 16.74 11.44
CA ALA A 255 18.14 16.33 11.77
C ALA A 255 18.36 16.23 13.29
N GLU A 256 17.85 17.20 14.07
CA GLU A 256 17.97 17.20 15.53
C GLU A 256 17.28 16.02 16.21
N ARG A 257 16.23 15.46 15.60
CA ARG A 257 15.35 14.45 16.22
C ARG A 257 15.55 13.04 15.69
N PHE A 258 16.00 12.88 14.45
CA PHE A 258 16.03 11.59 13.76
C PHE A 258 17.43 11.14 13.34
N ALA A 259 18.47 11.99 13.45
CA ALA A 259 19.84 11.60 13.08
C ALA A 259 20.40 10.46 13.96
N ASP A 260 19.93 10.36 15.20
CA ASP A 260 20.39 9.34 16.16
C ASP A 260 19.57 8.04 16.07
N VAL A 261 18.60 7.93 15.15
CA VAL A 261 17.87 6.67 14.91
C VAL A 261 18.85 5.63 14.39
N ARG A 262 18.92 4.51 15.10
CA ARG A 262 19.90 3.45 14.87
C ARG A 262 19.77 2.86 13.47
N ALA A 263 20.88 2.81 12.75
CA ALA A 263 21.05 1.96 11.57
C ALA A 263 21.56 0.58 12.02
N THR A 264 20.84 -0.49 11.68
CA THR A 264 21.23 -1.86 12.06
C THR A 264 22.26 -2.47 11.10
N GLY A 265 22.53 -1.83 9.94
CA GLY A 265 23.35 -2.40 8.86
C GLY A 265 22.66 -3.54 8.11
N ARG A 266 21.39 -3.83 8.43
CA ARG A 266 20.58 -4.85 7.78
C ARG A 266 19.49 -4.15 6.99
N ARG A 267 19.31 -4.58 5.74
CA ARG A 267 18.22 -4.15 4.87
C ARG A 267 17.09 -5.17 4.92
N ALA A 268 15.89 -4.70 5.18
CA ALA A 268 14.69 -5.52 5.07
C ALA A 268 14.52 -6.04 3.63
N LEU A 269 14.07 -7.30 3.51
CA LEU A 269 13.61 -7.85 2.23
C LEU A 269 12.40 -7.06 1.71
N ARG A 270 12.21 -7.03 0.39
CA ARG A 270 11.13 -6.30 -0.30
C ARG A 270 10.75 -6.96 -1.62
N GLY A 271 9.51 -6.78 -2.04
CA GLY A 271 9.05 -7.27 -3.35
C GLY A 271 9.23 -8.78 -3.48
N ASP A 272 9.56 -9.23 -4.69
CA ASP A 272 9.84 -10.64 -5.01
C ASP A 272 11.00 -11.21 -4.17
N ALA A 273 11.84 -10.38 -3.52
CA ALA A 273 12.87 -10.88 -2.60
C ALA A 273 12.26 -11.59 -1.38
N HIS A 274 11.00 -11.31 -1.04
CA HIS A 274 10.21 -12.17 -0.16
C HIS A 274 9.69 -13.36 -0.97
N GLY A 275 10.03 -14.57 -0.54
CA GLY A 275 9.48 -15.77 -1.17
C GLY A 275 10.10 -16.13 -2.51
N VAL A 276 11.32 -15.65 -2.83
CA VAL A 276 12.09 -16.07 -4.02
C VAL A 276 12.11 -17.58 -4.19
N ASP A 277 12.17 -18.30 -3.07
CA ASP A 277 12.32 -19.75 -3.06
C ASP A 277 10.99 -20.50 -3.29
N GLU A 278 9.84 -19.87 -3.05
CA GLU A 278 8.54 -20.56 -2.94
C GLU A 278 7.39 -19.66 -3.43
N PRO A 279 6.51 -20.10 -4.34
CA PRO A 279 5.38 -19.27 -4.77
C PRO A 279 4.34 -19.12 -3.64
N ALA A 280 3.63 -17.97 -3.61
CA ALA A 280 2.61 -17.70 -2.60
C ALA A 280 1.44 -18.70 -2.59
N VAL A 281 1.05 -19.21 -3.75
CA VAL A 281 0.13 -20.34 -3.93
C VAL A 281 0.84 -21.40 -4.77
N LYS A 282 0.65 -22.68 -4.46
CA LYS A 282 1.36 -23.75 -5.16
C LYS A 282 0.77 -23.96 -6.57
N PRO A 283 1.60 -24.29 -7.59
CA PRO A 283 1.11 -24.54 -8.94
C PRO A 283 0.04 -25.63 -9.02
N GLU A 284 0.11 -26.67 -8.18
CA GLU A 284 -0.88 -27.75 -8.14
C GLU A 284 -2.26 -27.34 -7.59
N ASP A 285 -2.37 -26.16 -6.97
CA ASP A 285 -3.64 -25.60 -6.49
C ASP A 285 -4.35 -24.76 -7.57
N PHE A 286 -3.82 -24.71 -8.80
CA PHE A 286 -4.44 -24.09 -9.97
C PHE A 286 -4.88 -25.13 -11.03
N PRO A 287 -6.03 -24.93 -11.69
CA PRO A 287 -7.05 -23.94 -11.36
C PRO A 287 -7.82 -24.33 -10.10
N GLY A 288 -8.12 -23.35 -9.25
CA GLY A 288 -8.75 -23.57 -7.94
C GLY A 288 -10.15 -22.96 -7.83
N LEU A 289 -11.03 -23.59 -7.03
CA LEU A 289 -12.34 -23.03 -6.68
C LEU A 289 -12.51 -22.97 -5.16
N LEU A 290 -12.86 -21.78 -4.67
CA LEU A 290 -13.23 -21.53 -3.30
C LEU A 290 -14.66 -21.02 -3.23
N LEU A 291 -15.50 -21.72 -2.48
CA LEU A 291 -16.84 -21.24 -2.13
C LEU A 291 -16.79 -20.62 -0.75
N ARG A 292 -17.41 -19.45 -0.58
CA ARG A 292 -17.45 -18.75 0.70
C ARG A 292 -18.86 -18.34 1.08
N VAL A 293 -19.19 -18.51 2.35
CA VAL A 293 -20.44 -17.99 2.93
C VAL A 293 -20.15 -16.61 3.54
N PRO A 294 -20.72 -15.53 3.01
CA PRO A 294 -20.48 -14.19 3.51
C PRO A 294 -21.22 -13.91 4.82
N SER A 295 -20.83 -12.86 5.55
CA SER A 295 -21.60 -12.33 6.67
C SER A 295 -22.83 -11.56 6.17
N LYS A 296 -22.63 -10.65 5.22
CA LYS A 296 -23.70 -9.91 4.54
C LYS A 296 -24.37 -10.77 3.48
N ASP A 297 -25.58 -10.41 3.04
CA ASP A 297 -26.19 -11.05 1.87
C ASP A 297 -25.60 -10.46 0.59
N ILE A 298 -24.42 -10.96 0.22
CA ILE A 298 -23.70 -10.59 -1.00
C ILE A 298 -23.52 -11.81 -1.88
N ARG A 299 -23.45 -11.56 -3.19
CA ARG A 299 -23.29 -12.57 -4.24
C ARG A 299 -22.18 -12.07 -5.17
N GLN A 300 -21.05 -12.74 -5.14
CA GLN A 300 -19.86 -12.28 -5.86
C GLN A 300 -19.16 -13.46 -6.51
N LEU A 301 -18.69 -13.24 -7.74
CA LEU A 301 -17.81 -14.16 -8.44
C LEU A 301 -16.54 -13.41 -8.79
N ALA A 302 -15.40 -13.91 -8.33
CA ALA A 302 -14.09 -13.34 -8.59
C ALA A 302 -13.19 -14.35 -9.30
N PHE A 303 -12.48 -13.88 -10.32
CA PHE A 303 -11.42 -14.59 -11.02
C PHE A 303 -10.11 -13.89 -10.69
N SER A 304 -9.16 -14.62 -10.10
CA SER A 304 -7.88 -14.05 -9.66
C SER A 304 -6.71 -14.81 -10.26
N TRP A 305 -5.67 -14.08 -10.65
CA TRP A 305 -4.40 -14.61 -11.17
C TRP A 305 -3.25 -14.06 -10.36
N GLN A 306 -2.39 -14.95 -9.89
CA GLN A 306 -1.17 -14.54 -9.21
C GLN A 306 -0.16 -13.98 -10.22
N LEU A 307 0.31 -12.77 -9.94
CA LEU A 307 1.34 -12.07 -10.70
C LEU A 307 2.60 -11.89 -9.83
N PRO A 308 3.80 -11.86 -10.42
CA PRO A 308 4.98 -11.38 -9.69
C PRO A 308 4.79 -9.92 -9.24
N GLN A 309 5.63 -9.42 -8.34
CA GLN A 309 5.55 -8.04 -7.88
C GLN A 309 5.91 -7.09 -9.03
N TRP A 310 4.88 -6.63 -9.74
CA TRP A 310 5.03 -5.79 -10.93
C TRP A 310 4.67 -4.33 -10.67
N GLN A 311 3.88 -4.05 -9.64
CA GLN A 311 3.40 -2.69 -9.37
C GLN A 311 4.54 -1.69 -9.14
N VAL A 312 5.63 -2.13 -8.49
CA VAL A 312 6.78 -1.26 -8.22
C VAL A 312 7.76 -1.22 -9.40
N PRO A 313 8.26 -2.35 -9.96
CA PRO A 313 9.17 -2.32 -11.10
C PRO A 313 8.59 -1.67 -12.37
N PHE A 314 7.29 -1.84 -12.62
CA PHE A 314 6.61 -1.32 -13.81
C PHE A 314 5.77 -0.07 -13.50
N PHE A 315 6.12 0.72 -12.48
CA PHE A 315 5.33 1.90 -12.11
C PHE A 315 5.20 2.95 -13.23
N GLU A 316 6.16 3.00 -14.17
CA GLU A 316 6.15 3.94 -15.30
C GLU A 316 5.22 3.50 -16.45
N SER A 317 5.01 2.20 -16.63
CA SER A 317 4.19 1.64 -17.73
C SER A 317 2.84 1.09 -17.27
N LYS A 318 2.71 0.67 -16.00
CA LYS A 318 1.51 0.14 -15.35
C LYS A 318 0.72 -0.83 -16.23
N PRO A 319 1.29 -1.96 -16.67
CA PRO A 319 0.63 -2.90 -17.59
C PRO A 319 -0.71 -3.42 -17.04
N GLY A 320 -0.84 -3.54 -15.70
CA GLY A 320 -2.10 -3.92 -15.06
C GLY A 320 -3.23 -2.94 -15.34
N ALA A 321 -2.92 -1.65 -15.43
CA ALA A 321 -3.93 -0.63 -15.72
C ALA A 321 -4.53 -0.78 -17.13
N TYR A 322 -3.77 -1.32 -18.10
CA TYR A 322 -4.29 -1.57 -19.46
C TYR A 322 -5.31 -2.72 -19.44
N ALA A 323 -4.97 -3.83 -18.78
CA ALA A 323 -5.89 -4.95 -18.62
C ALA A 323 -7.14 -4.54 -17.82
N SER A 324 -6.97 -3.81 -16.72
CA SER A 324 -8.07 -3.26 -15.92
C SER A 324 -8.97 -2.33 -16.72
N PHE A 325 -8.41 -1.47 -17.58
CA PHE A 325 -9.19 -0.57 -18.43
C PHE A 325 -10.13 -1.34 -19.36
N LEU A 326 -9.61 -2.38 -20.03
CA LEU A 326 -10.41 -3.17 -20.97
C LEU A 326 -11.42 -4.09 -20.29
N LEU A 327 -10.99 -4.81 -19.25
CA LEU A 327 -11.83 -5.78 -18.53
C LEU A 327 -12.87 -5.11 -17.64
N GLY A 328 -12.52 -3.97 -17.05
CA GLY A 328 -13.39 -3.16 -16.19
C GLY A 328 -14.21 -2.11 -16.93
N HIS A 329 -14.19 -2.08 -18.27
CA HIS A 329 -14.97 -1.12 -19.03
C HIS A 329 -16.47 -1.31 -18.80
N GLU A 330 -17.23 -0.21 -18.73
CA GLU A 330 -18.67 -0.26 -18.42
C GLU A 330 -19.59 0.17 -19.57
N GLY A 331 -19.02 0.62 -20.70
CA GLY A 331 -19.77 1.03 -21.88
C GLY A 331 -20.31 -0.13 -22.71
N GLU A 332 -20.95 0.21 -23.84
CA GLU A 332 -21.53 -0.77 -24.77
C GLU A 332 -20.51 -1.83 -25.21
N GLY A 333 -20.95 -3.09 -25.28
CA GLY A 333 -20.10 -4.22 -25.66
C GLY A 333 -19.16 -4.72 -24.56
N SER A 334 -19.15 -4.10 -23.37
CA SER A 334 -18.30 -4.57 -22.28
C SER A 334 -18.83 -5.83 -21.57
N LEU A 335 -17.98 -6.44 -20.75
CA LEU A 335 -18.38 -7.52 -19.84
C LEU A 335 -19.56 -7.12 -18.95
N LEU A 336 -19.49 -5.94 -18.31
CA LEU A 336 -20.58 -5.47 -17.47
C LEU A 336 -21.87 -5.25 -18.25
N SER A 337 -21.79 -4.69 -19.47
CA SER A 337 -22.96 -4.52 -20.33
C SER A 337 -23.61 -5.87 -20.67
N ALA A 338 -22.81 -6.89 -21.00
CA ALA A 338 -23.29 -8.23 -21.33
C ALA A 338 -23.94 -8.94 -20.12
N LEU A 339 -23.40 -8.74 -18.92
CA LEU A 339 -23.96 -9.26 -17.67
C LEU A 339 -25.28 -8.59 -17.31
N LYS A 340 -25.36 -7.26 -17.44
CA LYS A 340 -26.59 -6.48 -17.18
C LYS A 340 -27.69 -6.85 -18.17
N ALA A 341 -27.38 -7.00 -19.46
CA ALA A 341 -28.35 -7.36 -20.49
C ALA A 341 -29.01 -8.73 -20.24
N ARG A 342 -28.30 -9.65 -19.57
CA ARG A 342 -28.80 -10.98 -19.19
C ARG A 342 -29.42 -11.03 -17.79
N GLY A 343 -29.37 -9.93 -17.04
CA GLY A 343 -29.83 -9.87 -15.66
C GLY A 343 -28.97 -10.69 -14.70
N TRP A 344 -27.71 -10.99 -15.05
CA TRP A 344 -26.82 -11.85 -14.26
C TRP A 344 -25.92 -11.08 -13.28
N GLY A 345 -25.62 -9.80 -13.56
CA GLY A 345 -24.74 -9.00 -12.72
C GLY A 345 -25.09 -7.52 -12.70
N THR A 346 -24.64 -6.83 -11.66
CA THR A 346 -24.96 -5.42 -11.41
C THR A 346 -23.75 -4.48 -11.45
N SER A 347 -22.58 -4.99 -11.07
CA SER A 347 -21.30 -4.30 -11.14
C SER A 347 -20.18 -5.28 -11.50
N LEU A 348 -19.09 -4.75 -12.04
CA LEU A 348 -17.87 -5.48 -12.32
C LEU A 348 -16.67 -4.59 -12.01
N HIS A 349 -15.64 -5.18 -11.41
CA HIS A 349 -14.36 -4.57 -11.12
C HIS A 349 -13.25 -5.38 -11.78
N ALA A 350 -12.21 -4.71 -12.26
CA ALA A 350 -10.98 -5.35 -12.69
C ALA A 350 -9.78 -4.53 -12.20
N GLY A 351 -8.81 -5.17 -11.56
CA GLY A 351 -7.80 -4.46 -10.79
C GLY A 351 -6.56 -5.30 -10.50
N VAL A 352 -5.52 -4.64 -9.97
CA VAL A 352 -4.38 -5.32 -9.38
C VAL A 352 -4.29 -4.98 -7.91
N ASP A 353 -4.22 -6.01 -7.08
CA ASP A 353 -3.88 -5.92 -5.67
C ASP A 353 -2.39 -6.22 -5.45
N ASP A 354 -1.77 -5.54 -4.49
CA ASP A 354 -0.37 -5.71 -4.12
C ASP A 354 -0.26 -6.19 -2.67
N PHE A 355 0.38 -7.35 -2.48
CA PHE A 355 0.64 -7.96 -1.17
C PHE A 355 2.09 -7.76 -0.71
N GLY A 356 2.80 -6.82 -1.33
CA GLY A 356 4.18 -6.43 -0.99
C GLY A 356 5.26 -7.41 -1.48
N CYS A 357 4.92 -8.68 -1.67
CA CYS A 357 5.81 -9.74 -2.16
C CYS A 357 5.37 -10.35 -3.51
N PHE A 358 4.10 -10.19 -3.87
CA PHE A 358 3.53 -10.54 -5.16
C PHE A 358 2.29 -9.66 -5.38
N SER A 359 1.67 -9.77 -6.55
CA SER A 359 0.43 -9.06 -6.87
C SER A 359 -0.64 -10.05 -7.35
N ASN A 360 -1.91 -9.71 -7.25
CA ASN A 360 -2.98 -10.46 -7.92
C ASN A 360 -3.70 -9.56 -8.91
N PHE A 361 -3.95 -10.05 -10.12
CA PHE A 361 -4.95 -9.45 -10.99
C PHE A 361 -6.31 -10.07 -10.67
N GLU A 362 -7.33 -9.26 -10.42
CA GLU A 362 -8.69 -9.74 -10.17
C GLU A 362 -9.67 -9.18 -11.21
N VAL A 363 -10.61 -10.01 -11.67
CA VAL A 363 -11.87 -9.59 -12.27
C VAL A 363 -13.00 -10.11 -11.40
N SER A 364 -13.80 -9.22 -10.81
CA SER A 364 -14.89 -9.60 -9.91
C SER A 364 -16.22 -8.96 -10.31
N ALA A 365 -17.31 -9.73 -10.22
CA ALA A 365 -18.65 -9.28 -10.56
C ALA A 365 -19.60 -9.48 -9.37
N THR A 366 -20.45 -8.49 -9.10
CA THR A 366 -21.60 -8.66 -8.19
C THR A 366 -22.74 -9.31 -8.96
N LEU A 367 -23.13 -10.51 -8.55
CA LEU A 367 -24.14 -11.32 -9.20
C LEU A 367 -25.55 -11.04 -8.67
N THR A 368 -26.54 -11.21 -9.55
CA THR A 368 -27.94 -11.35 -9.13
C THR A 368 -28.19 -12.78 -8.61
N GLU A 369 -29.40 -13.06 -8.14
CA GLU A 369 -29.80 -14.43 -7.81
C GLU A 369 -29.73 -15.33 -9.05
N ALA A 370 -30.28 -14.88 -10.19
CA ALA A 370 -30.19 -15.60 -11.45
C ALA A 370 -28.73 -15.78 -11.91
N GLY A 371 -27.88 -14.78 -11.72
CA GLY A 371 -26.45 -14.87 -12.07
C GLY A 371 -25.71 -15.98 -11.34
N LEU A 372 -26.12 -16.32 -10.11
CA LEU A 372 -25.53 -17.44 -9.37
C LEU A 372 -25.86 -18.81 -9.97
N ASP A 373 -26.91 -18.92 -10.79
CA ASP A 373 -27.25 -20.15 -11.50
C ASP A 373 -26.56 -20.24 -12.88
N HIS A 374 -25.86 -19.20 -13.30
CA HIS A 374 -25.19 -19.08 -14.61
C HIS A 374 -23.67 -18.82 -14.49
N VAL A 375 -23.02 -19.37 -13.46
CA VAL A 375 -21.59 -19.11 -13.19
C VAL A 375 -20.69 -19.60 -14.33
N GLU A 376 -21.03 -20.72 -14.97
CA GLU A 376 -20.29 -21.24 -16.13
C GLU A 376 -20.29 -20.24 -17.28
N GLU A 377 -21.46 -19.69 -17.60
CA GLU A 377 -21.68 -18.74 -18.68
C GLU A 377 -21.10 -17.36 -18.37
N VAL A 378 -21.18 -16.91 -17.11
CA VAL A 378 -20.48 -15.70 -16.67
C VAL A 378 -18.98 -15.84 -16.87
N GLY A 379 -18.40 -16.98 -16.48
CA GLY A 379 -16.99 -17.26 -16.75
C GLY A 379 -16.69 -17.32 -18.26
N ALA A 380 -17.57 -17.92 -19.06
CA ALA A 380 -17.41 -17.96 -20.51
C ALA A 380 -17.37 -16.56 -21.15
N LEU A 381 -18.15 -15.59 -20.63
CA LEU A 381 -18.04 -14.19 -21.05
C LEU A 381 -16.66 -13.61 -20.74
N VAL A 382 -16.17 -13.79 -19.50
CA VAL A 382 -14.86 -13.28 -19.05
C VAL A 382 -13.72 -13.87 -19.89
N PHE A 383 -13.66 -15.20 -20.03
CA PHE A 383 -12.59 -15.87 -20.76
C PHE A 383 -12.66 -15.63 -22.28
N THR A 384 -13.86 -15.46 -22.85
CA THR A 384 -14.00 -15.05 -24.26
C THR A 384 -13.49 -13.64 -24.48
N TYR A 385 -13.77 -12.70 -23.56
CA TYR A 385 -13.23 -11.36 -23.64
C TYR A 385 -11.71 -11.31 -23.42
N LEU A 386 -11.17 -12.11 -22.49
CA LEU A 386 -9.73 -12.29 -22.31
C LEU A 386 -9.06 -12.82 -23.60
N ARG A 387 -9.68 -13.79 -24.27
CA ARG A 387 -9.21 -14.26 -25.58
C ARG A 387 -9.24 -13.15 -26.64
N LEU A 388 -10.33 -12.38 -26.74
CA LEU A 388 -10.43 -11.23 -27.65
C LEU A 388 -9.28 -10.24 -27.45
N ILE A 389 -9.02 -9.81 -26.21
CA ILE A 389 -7.97 -8.82 -25.93
C ILE A 389 -6.56 -9.39 -26.07
N ARG A 390 -6.35 -10.70 -25.91
CA ARG A 390 -5.06 -11.37 -26.15
C ARG A 390 -4.75 -11.53 -27.63
N ALA A 391 -5.75 -11.86 -28.44
CA ALA A 391 -5.61 -12.03 -29.89
C ALA A 391 -5.52 -10.70 -30.63
N THR A 392 -5.97 -9.60 -30.01
CA THR A 392 -5.86 -8.25 -30.56
C THR A 392 -4.50 -7.63 -30.22
N PRO A 393 -3.76 -7.05 -31.18
CA PRO A 393 -2.58 -6.25 -30.87
C PRO A 393 -2.92 -5.14 -29.86
N VAL A 394 -1.98 -4.85 -28.94
CA VAL A 394 -2.20 -3.79 -27.93
C VAL A 394 -2.58 -2.48 -28.63
N LEU A 395 -3.69 -1.88 -28.19
CA LEU A 395 -4.32 -0.72 -28.81
C LEU A 395 -3.54 0.55 -28.41
N PRO A 396 -2.85 1.23 -29.35
CA PRO A 396 -2.05 2.41 -29.01
C PRO A 396 -2.90 3.56 -28.46
N TRP A 397 -4.10 3.74 -29.01
CA TRP A 397 -5.02 4.81 -28.58
C TRP A 397 -5.47 4.62 -27.12
N VAL A 398 -5.64 3.37 -26.64
CA VAL A 398 -5.99 3.10 -25.23
C VAL A 398 -4.84 3.50 -24.30
N LEU A 399 -3.61 3.15 -24.69
CA LEU A 399 -2.41 3.54 -23.92
C LEU A 399 -2.26 5.06 -23.83
N ASP A 400 -2.49 5.76 -24.93
CA ASP A 400 -2.46 7.22 -24.97
C ASP A 400 -3.59 7.86 -24.17
N GLU A 401 -4.81 7.35 -24.30
CA GLU A 401 -5.97 7.82 -23.52
C GLU A 401 -5.73 7.68 -22.01
N MET A 402 -5.26 6.50 -21.56
CA MET A 402 -4.93 6.27 -20.15
C MET A 402 -3.83 7.22 -19.65
N ARG A 403 -2.79 7.46 -20.45
CA ARG A 403 -1.72 8.40 -20.13
C ARG A 403 -2.26 9.81 -19.97
N GLN A 404 -3.07 10.29 -20.93
CA GLN A 404 -3.66 11.63 -20.91
C GLN A 404 -4.60 11.82 -19.71
N LEU A 405 -5.53 10.90 -19.46
CA LEU A 405 -6.45 10.99 -18.33
C LEU A 405 -5.73 10.99 -16.99
N ARG A 406 -4.66 10.20 -16.84
CA ARG A 406 -3.84 10.18 -15.62
C ARG A 406 -2.95 11.42 -15.48
N GLU A 407 -2.51 12.02 -16.58
CA GLU A 407 -1.83 13.31 -16.57
C GLU A 407 -2.76 14.40 -16.02
N VAL A 408 -3.97 14.50 -16.56
CA VAL A 408 -4.99 15.47 -16.12
C VAL A 408 -5.33 15.24 -14.64
N ARG A 409 -5.56 13.98 -14.25
CA ARG A 409 -5.81 13.60 -12.86
C ARG A 409 -4.68 13.99 -11.91
N PHE A 410 -3.43 13.86 -12.34
CA PHE A 410 -2.30 14.29 -11.53
C PHE A 410 -2.23 15.82 -11.47
N ARG A 411 -2.24 16.49 -12.62
CA ARG A 411 -2.08 17.94 -12.72
C ARG A 411 -3.11 18.70 -11.87
N PHE A 412 -4.37 18.29 -11.92
CA PHE A 412 -5.48 18.91 -11.20
C PHE A 412 -5.93 18.10 -9.98
N ALA A 413 -5.05 17.27 -9.42
CA ALA A 413 -5.37 16.51 -8.23
C ALA A 413 -5.82 17.46 -7.10
N ASP A 414 -6.96 17.13 -6.48
CA ASP A 414 -7.44 17.85 -5.30
C ASP A 414 -6.36 17.91 -4.23
N ASP A 415 -6.31 19.07 -3.57
CA ASP A 415 -5.40 19.25 -2.46
C ASP A 415 -5.80 18.33 -1.29
N GLN A 416 -4.82 17.61 -0.75
CA GLN A 416 -5.04 16.63 0.29
C GLN A 416 -4.81 17.23 1.67
N GLN A 417 -5.60 16.76 2.65
CA GLN A 417 -5.32 17.05 4.05
C GLN A 417 -3.87 16.68 4.41
N PRO A 418 -3.13 17.52 5.16
CA PRO A 418 -1.73 17.30 5.50
C PRO A 418 -1.41 15.90 6.04
N TYR A 419 -2.27 15.37 6.93
CA TYR A 419 -2.17 14.00 7.46
C TYR A 419 -2.08 12.94 6.35
N ASN A 420 -3.04 12.95 5.43
CA ASN A 420 -3.11 11.97 4.34
C ASN A 420 -1.93 12.14 3.36
N LEU A 421 -1.51 13.38 3.14
CA LEU A 421 -0.41 13.70 2.24
C LEU A 421 0.91 13.14 2.78
N VAL A 422 1.26 13.39 4.04
CA VAL A 422 2.52 12.90 4.62
C VAL A 422 2.54 11.38 4.73
N GLU A 423 1.42 10.75 5.11
CA GLU A 423 1.31 9.30 5.16
C GLU A 423 1.55 8.68 3.78
N ARG A 424 0.90 9.22 2.74
CA ARG A 424 1.11 8.78 1.35
C ARG A 424 2.55 9.00 0.90
N LEU A 425 3.15 10.14 1.19
CA LEU A 425 4.54 10.45 0.81
C LEU A 425 5.53 9.49 1.46
N ALA A 426 5.39 9.23 2.76
CA ALA A 426 6.24 8.28 3.47
C ALA A 426 6.09 6.87 2.87
N LYS A 427 4.86 6.40 2.61
CA LYS A 427 4.64 5.10 1.95
C LYS A 427 5.24 5.04 0.55
N ASN A 428 5.05 6.10 -0.24
CA ASN A 428 5.54 6.16 -1.62
C ASN A 428 7.07 6.15 -1.71
N LEU A 429 7.78 6.78 -0.78
CA LEU A 429 9.24 6.75 -0.74
C LEU A 429 9.82 5.35 -0.50
N GLN A 430 9.02 4.41 0.00
CA GLN A 430 9.43 3.01 0.13
C GLN A 430 9.54 2.31 -1.24
N ASN A 431 8.85 2.84 -2.26
CA ASN A 431 8.63 2.15 -3.53
C ASN A 431 9.08 2.96 -4.76
N TYR A 432 9.13 4.29 -4.68
CA TYR A 432 9.34 5.15 -5.83
C TYR A 432 10.52 6.12 -5.64
N PRO A 433 11.18 6.53 -6.74
CA PRO A 433 12.21 7.56 -6.70
C PRO A 433 11.66 8.86 -6.08
N PRO A 434 12.44 9.58 -5.26
CA PRO A 434 11.98 10.80 -4.58
C PRO A 434 11.42 11.87 -5.52
N GLN A 435 11.98 11.98 -6.73
CA GLN A 435 11.55 12.96 -7.73
C GLN A 435 10.12 12.71 -8.23
N LYS A 436 9.67 11.45 -8.15
CA LYS A 436 8.36 10.99 -8.63
C LYS A 436 7.45 10.56 -7.50
N VAL A 437 7.79 10.83 -6.24
CA VAL A 437 7.04 10.34 -5.07
C VAL A 437 5.55 10.75 -5.07
N LEU A 438 5.20 11.89 -5.67
CA LEU A 438 3.82 12.32 -5.87
C LEU A 438 3.22 11.75 -7.17
N ALA A 439 4.00 11.70 -8.24
CA ALA A 439 3.57 11.37 -9.60
C ALA A 439 3.43 9.86 -9.86
N ALA A 440 4.38 9.05 -9.36
CA ALA A 440 4.52 7.62 -9.65
C ALA A 440 3.28 6.77 -9.36
N PRO A 441 2.52 6.98 -8.27
CA PRO A 441 1.28 6.23 -8.05
C PRO A 441 0.21 6.52 -9.11
N VAL A 442 0.19 7.73 -9.66
CA VAL A 442 -0.90 8.24 -10.51
C VAL A 442 -0.57 8.13 -11.99
N LYS A 443 0.54 8.72 -12.44
CA LYS A 443 0.91 8.88 -13.84
C LYS A 443 1.34 7.56 -14.50
N ILE A 444 1.24 7.50 -15.82
CA ILE A 444 1.83 6.46 -16.69
C ILE A 444 2.71 7.17 -17.72
N PRO A 445 3.92 7.61 -17.35
CA PRO A 445 4.76 8.41 -18.25
C PRO A 445 5.26 7.62 -19.47
N LYS A 446 5.37 6.28 -19.37
CA LYS A 446 5.92 5.41 -20.42
C LYS A 446 5.04 4.19 -20.60
N PRO A 447 3.81 4.34 -21.10
CA PRO A 447 2.97 3.18 -21.40
C PRO A 447 3.70 2.27 -22.39
N ASP A 448 3.63 0.96 -22.16
CA ASP A 448 4.41 -0.01 -22.93
C ASP A 448 3.53 -1.18 -23.37
N ALA A 449 3.50 -1.41 -24.68
CA ALA A 449 2.71 -2.47 -25.29
C ALA A 449 3.25 -3.86 -24.94
N ALA A 450 4.57 -4.02 -24.83
CA ALA A 450 5.19 -5.33 -24.59
C ALA A 450 4.85 -5.86 -23.19
N SER A 451 4.97 -5.02 -22.16
CA SER A 451 4.58 -5.36 -20.78
C SER A 451 3.08 -5.58 -20.63
N SER A 452 2.24 -4.80 -21.33
CA SER A 452 0.78 -4.98 -21.33
C SER A 452 0.39 -6.32 -21.95
N ALA A 453 0.95 -6.67 -23.11
CA ALA A 453 0.74 -7.97 -23.75
C ALA A 453 1.29 -9.14 -22.90
N ARG A 454 2.43 -8.95 -22.25
CA ARG A 454 3.00 -9.94 -21.32
C ARG A 454 2.07 -10.20 -20.14
N LEU A 455 1.44 -9.17 -19.58
CA LEU A 455 0.47 -9.36 -18.49
C LEU A 455 -0.74 -10.14 -18.93
N LEU A 456 -1.35 -9.78 -20.07
CA LEU A 456 -2.53 -10.46 -20.58
C LEU A 456 -2.30 -11.96 -20.81
N ARG A 457 -1.09 -12.36 -21.20
CA ARG A 457 -0.72 -13.77 -21.37
C ARG A 457 -0.71 -14.58 -20.07
N LEU A 458 -0.66 -13.94 -18.90
CA LEU A 458 -0.76 -14.64 -17.60
C LEU A 458 -2.21 -14.88 -17.16
N LEU A 459 -3.18 -14.22 -17.78
CA LEU A 459 -4.59 -14.33 -17.42
C LEU A 459 -5.23 -15.52 -18.18
N THR A 460 -4.92 -16.74 -17.75
CA THR A 460 -5.34 -17.99 -18.41
C THR A 460 -6.35 -18.78 -17.58
N ALA A 461 -7.05 -19.73 -18.19
CA ALA A 461 -8.00 -20.59 -17.47
C ALA A 461 -7.28 -21.61 -16.56
N GLU A 462 -6.03 -21.95 -16.89
CA GLU A 462 -5.20 -22.89 -16.13
C GLU A 462 -4.60 -22.24 -14.88
N GLY A 463 -4.30 -20.94 -14.95
CA GLY A 463 -3.72 -20.16 -13.84
C GLY A 463 -4.75 -19.39 -13.01
N VAL A 464 -6.04 -19.67 -13.18
CA VAL A 464 -7.11 -18.94 -12.48
C VAL A 464 -7.43 -19.57 -11.14
N ARG A 465 -7.72 -18.72 -10.16
CA ARG A 465 -8.48 -19.11 -8.97
C ARG A 465 -9.81 -18.39 -8.94
N VAL A 466 -10.86 -19.15 -8.70
CA VAL A 466 -12.24 -18.66 -8.64
C VAL A 466 -12.71 -18.61 -7.20
N GLU A 467 -13.19 -17.45 -6.76
CA GLU A 467 -13.94 -17.31 -5.51
C GLU A 467 -15.42 -17.06 -5.83
N LEU A 468 -16.31 -17.92 -5.34
CA LEU A 468 -17.74 -17.77 -5.46
C LEU A 468 -18.36 -17.58 -4.06
N VAL A 469 -18.94 -16.41 -3.85
CA VAL A 469 -19.45 -15.96 -2.56
C VAL A 469 -20.97 -15.92 -2.61
N GLY A 470 -21.63 -16.53 -1.62
CA GLY A 470 -23.08 -16.48 -1.51
C GLY A 470 -23.63 -17.22 -0.29
N LYS A 471 -24.74 -16.72 0.27
CA LYS A 471 -25.42 -17.36 1.42
C LYS A 471 -25.93 -18.78 1.10
N ARG A 472 -26.23 -19.07 -0.18
CA ARG A 472 -26.72 -20.39 -0.64
C ARG A 472 -25.75 -21.55 -0.37
N PHE A 473 -24.47 -21.26 -0.13
CA PHE A 473 -23.46 -22.30 0.13
C PHE A 473 -23.42 -22.75 1.60
N ALA A 474 -24.22 -22.17 2.49
CA ALA A 474 -24.18 -22.48 3.94
C ALA A 474 -24.39 -23.96 4.28
N GLU A 475 -25.26 -24.66 3.55
CA GLU A 475 -25.50 -26.10 3.78
C GLU A 475 -24.34 -26.96 3.26
N ARG A 476 -23.64 -26.49 2.22
CA ARG A 476 -22.53 -27.20 1.59
C ARG A 476 -21.22 -26.99 2.33
N CYS A 477 -20.99 -25.78 2.84
CA CYS A 477 -19.71 -25.36 3.40
C CYS A 477 -19.64 -25.52 4.91
N THR A 478 -19.03 -26.63 5.31
CA THR A 478 -18.84 -27.03 6.71
C THR A 478 -17.46 -26.68 7.27
N SER A 479 -16.47 -26.41 6.40
CA SER A 479 -15.15 -25.98 6.84
C SER A 479 -15.20 -24.52 7.30
N VAL A 480 -14.36 -24.18 8.28
CA VAL A 480 -14.34 -22.86 8.89
C VAL A 480 -12.91 -22.36 8.92
N ASP A 481 -12.67 -21.14 8.45
CA ASP A 481 -11.32 -20.57 8.47
C ASP A 481 -10.86 -20.33 9.93
N PRO A 482 -9.58 -20.56 10.24
CA PRO A 482 -9.09 -20.53 11.62
C PRO A 482 -8.98 -19.13 12.22
N TRP A 483 -9.19 -18.07 11.43
CA TRP A 483 -8.95 -16.68 11.83
C TRP A 483 -10.25 -15.93 12.10
N TYR A 484 -11.24 -16.02 11.22
CA TYR A 484 -12.47 -15.22 11.27
C TYR A 484 -13.73 -16.08 11.42
N GLY A 485 -13.62 -17.41 11.47
CA GLY A 485 -14.78 -18.27 11.65
C GLY A 485 -15.73 -18.27 10.44
N GLY A 486 -15.27 -17.88 9.26
CA GLY A 486 -16.01 -17.85 8.02
C GLY A 486 -16.13 -19.26 7.42
N GLN A 487 -17.34 -19.62 7.00
CA GLN A 487 -17.59 -20.91 6.35
C GLN A 487 -17.10 -20.91 4.90
N TYR A 488 -16.42 -21.98 4.51
CA TYR A 488 -15.91 -22.15 3.15
C TYR A 488 -15.92 -23.61 2.68
N CYS A 489 -15.80 -23.80 1.37
CA CYS A 489 -15.51 -25.08 0.72
C CYS A 489 -14.35 -24.88 -0.24
N ARG A 490 -13.31 -25.72 -0.18
CA ARG A 490 -12.29 -25.77 -1.23
C ARG A 490 -12.56 -26.91 -2.18
N GLU A 491 -12.51 -26.63 -3.47
CA GLU A 491 -12.47 -27.60 -4.54
C GLU A 491 -11.15 -27.45 -5.29
N ARG A 492 -10.39 -28.55 -5.42
CA ARG A 492 -9.08 -28.56 -6.09
C ARG A 492 -9.17 -28.51 -7.61
N GLN A 493 -10.37 -28.60 -8.16
CA GLN A 493 -10.61 -28.57 -9.59
C GLN A 493 -11.89 -27.78 -9.83
N LEU A 494 -11.90 -27.04 -10.93
CA LEU A 494 -13.14 -26.49 -11.47
C LEU A 494 -14.04 -27.63 -11.94
N ALA A 495 -15.35 -27.40 -11.95
CA ALA A 495 -16.27 -28.33 -12.60
C ALA A 495 -15.83 -28.55 -14.07
N ASP A 496 -15.88 -29.80 -14.53
CA ASP A 496 -15.42 -30.18 -15.89
C ASP A 496 -16.04 -29.32 -17.01
N GLY A 497 -17.31 -28.92 -16.84
CA GLY A 497 -17.99 -28.00 -17.77
C GLY A 497 -17.32 -26.63 -17.82
N TRP A 498 -17.02 -26.05 -16.66
CA TRP A 498 -16.39 -24.74 -16.52
C TRP A 498 -15.01 -24.74 -17.14
N HIS A 499 -14.14 -25.69 -16.75
CA HIS A 499 -12.79 -25.75 -17.28
C HIS A 499 -12.78 -25.91 -18.80
N ARG A 500 -13.61 -26.81 -19.35
CA ARG A 500 -13.72 -26.96 -20.81
C ARG A 500 -14.23 -25.69 -21.49
N ALA A 501 -15.27 -25.05 -20.97
CA ALA A 501 -15.82 -23.82 -21.56
C ALA A 501 -14.81 -22.66 -21.51
N TRP A 502 -13.99 -22.59 -20.47
CA TRP A 502 -13.08 -21.47 -20.24
C TRP A 502 -11.72 -21.65 -20.92
N SER A 503 -11.22 -22.88 -21.00
CA SER A 503 -9.97 -23.22 -21.71
C SER A 503 -10.15 -23.47 -23.22
N GLN A 504 -11.37 -23.36 -23.75
CA GLN A 504 -11.59 -23.48 -25.20
C GLN A 504 -10.75 -22.44 -25.97
N ASP A 505 -9.81 -22.94 -26.77
CA ASP A 505 -9.12 -22.15 -27.78
C ASP A 505 -9.95 -22.06 -29.06
N PHE A 506 -9.58 -21.14 -29.97
CA PHE A 506 -10.32 -20.91 -31.21
C PHE A 506 -10.24 -22.06 -32.25
N GLY A 507 -9.55 -23.15 -31.92
CA GLY A 507 -9.33 -24.29 -32.79
C GLY A 507 -8.52 -23.96 -34.05
N ASP A 508 -8.08 -25.00 -34.78
CA ASP A 508 -7.46 -24.88 -36.09
C ASP A 508 -8.54 -24.60 -37.16
N ALA A 509 -9.20 -23.44 -37.09
CA ALA A 509 -10.12 -23.04 -38.16
C ALA A 509 -9.29 -22.66 -39.40
N THR A 510 -9.33 -23.52 -40.42
CA THR A 510 -8.59 -23.33 -41.67
C THR A 510 -9.06 -22.08 -42.40
N GLY A 511 -8.29 -20.99 -42.34
CA GLY A 511 -8.45 -19.81 -43.19
C GLY A 511 -8.66 -18.46 -42.50
N SER A 512 -8.97 -18.43 -41.20
CA SER A 512 -9.18 -17.18 -40.43
C SER A 512 -8.05 -16.94 -39.43
N SER A 513 -7.58 -15.69 -39.29
CA SER A 513 -6.63 -15.35 -38.22
C SER A 513 -7.27 -15.52 -36.84
N GLU A 514 -6.48 -15.90 -35.83
CA GLU A 514 -6.92 -16.05 -34.43
C GLU A 514 -7.71 -14.82 -33.93
N ALA A 515 -7.29 -13.61 -34.32
CA ALA A 515 -7.97 -12.36 -33.99
C ALA A 515 -9.40 -12.27 -34.56
N SER A 516 -9.64 -12.76 -35.78
CA SER A 516 -10.97 -12.77 -36.41
C SER A 516 -11.91 -13.72 -35.68
N LEU A 517 -11.43 -14.93 -35.40
CA LEU A 517 -12.20 -15.95 -34.66
C LEU A 517 -12.56 -15.43 -33.25
N ALA A 518 -11.62 -14.74 -32.60
CA ALA A 518 -11.84 -14.12 -31.31
C ALA A 518 -12.90 -13.02 -31.35
N ALA A 519 -12.84 -12.16 -32.36
CA ALA A 519 -13.82 -11.11 -32.57
C ALA A 519 -15.22 -11.66 -32.86
N GLU A 520 -15.33 -12.70 -33.69
CA GLU A 520 -16.60 -13.36 -34.02
C GLU A 520 -17.23 -14.04 -32.80
N ALA A 521 -16.45 -14.80 -32.04
CA ALA A 521 -16.90 -15.45 -30.81
C ALA A 521 -17.36 -14.43 -29.75
N ALA A 522 -16.59 -13.35 -29.57
CA ALA A 522 -16.97 -12.27 -28.66
C ALA A 522 -18.26 -11.57 -29.13
N ALA A 523 -18.37 -11.25 -30.42
CA ALA A 523 -19.55 -10.60 -30.99
C ALA A 523 -20.82 -11.46 -30.84
N ALA A 524 -20.71 -12.79 -30.98
CA ALA A 524 -21.83 -13.72 -30.74
C ALA A 524 -22.37 -13.67 -29.29
N LEU A 525 -21.52 -13.27 -28.34
CA LEU A 525 -21.90 -13.07 -26.94
C LEU A 525 -22.31 -11.61 -26.62
N GLY A 526 -22.27 -10.72 -27.61
CA GLY A 526 -22.53 -9.28 -27.44
C GLY A 526 -21.34 -8.51 -26.85
N LEU A 527 -20.13 -9.04 -26.97
CA LEU A 527 -18.89 -8.45 -26.47
C LEU A 527 -18.11 -7.76 -27.60
N ARG A 528 -17.58 -6.57 -27.32
CA ARG A 528 -16.77 -5.77 -28.25
C ARG A 528 -15.73 -4.95 -27.49
N LEU A 529 -14.61 -4.63 -28.15
CA LEU A 529 -13.64 -3.68 -27.62
C LEU A 529 -14.25 -2.27 -27.53
N PRO A 530 -13.85 -1.45 -26.54
CA PRO A 530 -14.31 -0.07 -26.43
C PRO A 530 -13.92 0.76 -27.65
N GLN A 531 -14.66 1.84 -27.87
CA GLN A 531 -14.30 2.89 -28.82
C GLN A 531 -13.54 4.01 -28.11
N PRO A 532 -12.77 4.84 -28.84
CA PRO A 532 -12.11 6.01 -28.26
C PRO A 532 -13.10 6.89 -27.49
N ASN A 533 -12.70 7.34 -26.30
CA ASN A 533 -13.57 8.14 -25.44
C ASN A 533 -13.67 9.58 -25.98
N PRO A 534 -14.85 10.06 -26.41
CA PRO A 534 -15.01 11.41 -26.94
C PRO A 534 -15.01 12.49 -25.83
N PHE A 535 -14.95 12.10 -24.55
CA PHE A 535 -14.96 12.99 -23.39
C PHE A 535 -13.59 13.21 -22.76
N VAL A 536 -12.50 12.78 -23.40
CA VAL A 536 -11.14 13.12 -22.95
C VAL A 536 -10.96 14.63 -23.09
N PRO A 537 -10.63 15.36 -22.01
CA PRO A 537 -10.56 16.82 -22.07
C PRO A 537 -9.34 17.28 -22.87
N GLU A 538 -9.57 18.11 -23.89
CA GLU A 538 -8.53 18.68 -24.75
C GLU A 538 -8.11 20.10 -24.31
N ASP A 539 -9.08 20.93 -23.91
CA ASP A 539 -8.83 22.27 -23.38
C ASP A 539 -8.91 22.27 -21.84
N LEU A 540 -7.79 22.62 -21.21
CA LEU A 540 -7.61 22.67 -19.77
C LEU A 540 -7.30 24.10 -19.29
N ALA A 541 -7.51 25.11 -20.14
CA ALA A 541 -7.26 26.50 -19.81
C ALA A 541 -8.25 27.01 -18.75
N LEU A 542 -7.74 27.71 -17.75
CA LEU A 542 -8.57 28.40 -16.77
C LEU A 542 -9.13 29.67 -17.39
N LEU A 543 -10.46 29.81 -17.38
CA LEU A 543 -11.10 31.06 -17.76
C LEU A 543 -10.71 32.18 -16.77
N PRO A 544 -10.53 33.43 -17.24
CA PRO A 544 -10.24 34.55 -16.35
C PRO A 544 -11.40 34.74 -15.35
N PRO A 545 -11.11 35.19 -14.11
CA PRO A 545 -12.17 35.46 -13.14
C PRO A 545 -13.16 36.49 -13.69
N PRO A 546 -14.48 36.33 -13.47
CA PRO A 546 -15.48 37.29 -13.91
C PRO A 546 -15.15 38.70 -13.40
N GLN A 547 -15.17 39.71 -14.28
CA GLN A 547 -14.84 41.10 -13.94
C GLN A 547 -15.63 41.67 -12.75
N ARG A 548 -16.83 41.13 -12.46
CA ARG A 548 -17.63 41.51 -11.27
C ARG A 548 -16.99 41.16 -9.92
N LEU A 549 -16.10 40.16 -9.88
CA LEU A 549 -15.36 39.78 -8.67
C LEU A 549 -14.07 40.59 -8.50
N LEU A 550 -13.58 41.24 -9.56
CA LEU A 550 -12.42 42.14 -9.55
C LEU A 550 -12.81 43.58 -9.21
N GLY A 551 -13.92 43.76 -8.48
CA GLY A 551 -14.49 45.06 -8.14
C GLY A 551 -13.42 46.03 -7.68
N THR A 552 -13.22 47.06 -8.50
CA THR A 552 -12.41 48.22 -8.21
C THR A 552 -12.92 48.87 -6.93
N SER A 553 -12.25 48.61 -5.81
CA SER A 553 -12.29 49.55 -4.68
C SER A 553 -11.51 50.79 -5.13
N ALA A 554 -12.17 51.67 -5.88
CA ALA A 554 -11.74 53.06 -5.93
C ALA A 554 -11.72 53.57 -4.48
N PRO A 555 -10.65 54.23 -4.03
CA PRO A 555 -10.62 54.81 -2.70
C PRO A 555 -11.82 55.76 -2.59
N ARG A 556 -12.69 55.55 -1.60
CA ARG A 556 -13.69 56.54 -1.24
C ARG A 556 -12.93 57.80 -0.83
N GLU A 557 -12.97 58.82 -1.68
CA GLU A 557 -12.65 60.18 -1.25
C GLU A 557 -13.54 60.48 -0.04
N LEU A 558 -12.88 60.74 1.09
CA LEU A 558 -13.50 61.30 2.27
C LEU A 558 -13.79 62.77 1.96
N ASP A 559 -14.99 63.04 1.43
CA ASP A 559 -15.51 64.40 1.42
C ASP A 559 -15.89 64.79 2.86
N ALA A 560 -15.06 65.65 3.45
CA ALA A 560 -15.40 66.42 4.63
C ALA A 560 -16.43 67.51 4.27
N PRO A 561 -17.37 67.78 5.17
CA PRO A 561 -17.44 69.13 5.74
C PRO A 561 -17.10 69.16 7.23
#